data_AF-A0A938EI33-F1
#
_entry.id   AF-A0A938EI33-F1
#
_cell.length_a   1.000
_cell.length_b   1.000
_cell.length_c   1.000
_cell.angle_alpha   90.00
_cell.angle_beta   90.00
_cell.angle_gamma   90.00
#
_symmetry.space_group_name_H-M   'P 1'
#
loop_
_entity.id
_entity.type
_entity.pdbx_description
1 polymer ?
#
loop_
_entity_poly.entity_id
_entity_poly.type
_entity_poly.pdbx_seq_one_letter_code
_entity_poly.pdbx_strand_id
1 'polypeptide(L)'
;MTPTWVQLGYLAAAVLFILSLKGLSSPKSARMGTLLGAAGALLATVILFFSGIELDNLIVILVAVIAGTAIGLVAARRVKMTAMPQLVALFNGAGGGAAALVALVEFLEYGSTKGTLFLIATVLTVLIGGVSASGSVVTYLKLQEIMTTRPVVLPAGRFITIGIAVLTVAAAVWVIVSPSTLGVTGLLVLSLIFGILFVLPVGGADVPIVISLLNAFTGLSVAASGYVLSNVLLIIAGTLVGASGTLLTREMAKAMGRPLTSTLFGAFSGTTQGGGGTGEDRPVRSAGPNDVAIMLGYANKVILVPGYGLAVAQAQSTLREVADLLTARGIDVDYAIHPVAGRMPGHMNVLLAEASVPYEQLKEMEEINPDFSATDVVLVVGANDVVNPAARSDKSAPIYGMPILDVDNAQQVVFLKRSMRPGFAGIENELLYDPKTTLLFGDAKDSLTKVVTSLKAL
;
A
#
# COMPACT_ATOMS: atom_id res chain seq x y z
N MET A 1 8.64 41.16 5.28
CA MET A 1 7.51 40.54 4.53
C MET A 1 8.08 39.71 3.41
N THR A 2 7.51 38.53 3.13
CA THR A 2 7.99 37.67 2.01
C THR A 2 7.83 38.40 0.67
N PRO A 3 8.87 38.47 -0.18
CA PRO A 3 8.77 39.12 -1.48
C PRO A 3 7.67 38.51 -2.38
N THR A 4 7.04 39.32 -3.22
CA THR A 4 5.95 38.85 -4.11
C THR A 4 6.39 37.74 -5.05
N TRP A 5 7.64 37.79 -5.56
CA TRP A 5 8.15 36.74 -6.44
C TRP A 5 8.30 35.39 -5.73
N VAL A 6 8.58 35.37 -4.41
CA VAL A 6 8.61 34.14 -3.58
C VAL A 6 7.21 33.55 -3.51
N GLN A 7 6.19 34.39 -3.28
CA GLN A 7 4.80 33.95 -3.24
C GLN A 7 4.32 33.40 -4.59
N LEU A 8 4.69 34.05 -5.70
CA LEU A 8 4.41 33.56 -7.05
C LEU A 8 5.11 32.23 -7.35
N GLY A 9 6.35 32.07 -6.89
CA GLY A 9 7.08 30.81 -7.02
C GLY A 9 6.47 29.68 -6.19
N TYR A 10 5.98 29.96 -4.98
CA TYR A 10 5.19 29.01 -4.19
C TYR A 10 3.85 28.68 -4.85
N LEU A 11 3.18 29.65 -5.46
CA LEU A 11 1.97 29.39 -6.24
C LEU A 11 2.28 28.47 -7.44
N ALA A 12 3.38 28.70 -8.15
CA ALA A 12 3.81 27.83 -9.24
C ALA A 12 4.10 26.40 -8.74
N ALA A 13 4.78 26.24 -7.61
CA ALA A 13 5.00 24.94 -6.98
C ALA A 13 3.69 24.24 -6.60
N ALA A 14 2.71 24.98 -6.07
CA ALA A 14 1.39 24.45 -5.75
C ALA A 14 0.65 23.95 -7.00
N VAL A 15 0.69 24.71 -8.10
CA VAL A 15 0.12 24.28 -9.39
C VAL A 15 0.80 23.01 -9.89
N LEU A 16 2.14 22.91 -9.79
CA LEU A 16 2.88 21.70 -10.16
C LEU A 16 2.46 20.48 -9.34
N PHE A 17 2.18 20.62 -8.04
CA PHE A 17 1.66 19.52 -7.22
C PHE A 17 0.26 19.08 -7.65
N ILE A 18 -0.62 20.01 -8.02
CA ILE A 18 -1.96 19.67 -8.55
C ILE A 18 -1.83 18.92 -9.87
N LEU A 19 -0.99 19.42 -10.79
CA LEU A 19 -0.75 18.76 -12.07
C LEU A 19 -0.06 17.40 -11.92
N SER A 20 0.79 17.24 -10.89
CA SER A 20 1.38 15.95 -10.52
C SER A 20 0.30 14.93 -10.20
N LEU A 21 -0.64 15.25 -9.30
CA LEU A 21 -1.74 14.34 -8.94
C LEU A 21 -2.63 14.01 -10.14
N LYS A 22 -2.95 15.01 -10.98
CA LYS A 22 -3.70 14.78 -12.23
C LYS A 22 -2.93 13.88 -13.19
N GLY A 23 -1.62 14.06 -13.32
CA GLY A 23 -0.77 13.21 -14.15
C GLY A 23 -0.71 11.77 -13.65
N LEU A 24 -0.75 11.56 -12.33
CA LEU A 24 -0.73 10.24 -11.71
C LEU A 24 -2.04 9.46 -11.86
N SER A 25 -3.15 10.08 -12.27
CA SER A 25 -4.44 9.40 -12.41
C SER A 25 -4.56 8.56 -13.69
N SER A 26 -3.56 8.58 -14.58
CA SER A 26 -3.52 7.70 -15.75
C SER A 26 -2.13 7.12 -15.99
N PRO A 27 -1.99 5.85 -16.41
CA PRO A 27 -0.69 5.26 -16.72
C PRO A 27 0.10 6.04 -17.77
N LYS A 28 -0.58 6.57 -18.81
CA LYS A 28 0.05 7.32 -19.90
C LYS A 28 0.74 8.61 -19.43
N SER A 29 0.15 9.30 -18.46
CA SER A 29 0.68 10.56 -17.91
C SER A 29 1.48 10.40 -16.61
N ALA A 30 1.51 9.20 -16.02
CA ALA A 30 2.08 8.96 -14.69
C ALA A 30 3.54 9.41 -14.55
N ARG A 31 4.35 9.18 -15.58
CA ARG A 31 5.76 9.61 -15.62
C ARG A 31 5.88 11.14 -15.59
N MET A 32 5.09 11.83 -16.41
CA MET A 32 5.06 13.29 -16.43
C MET A 32 4.55 13.84 -15.10
N GLY A 33 3.48 13.25 -14.54
CA GLY A 33 2.96 13.62 -13.23
C GLY A 33 4.03 13.59 -12.15
N THR A 34 4.77 12.48 -12.05
CA THR A 34 5.87 12.34 -11.08
C THR A 34 6.96 13.40 -11.26
N LEU A 35 7.35 13.70 -12.50
CA LEU A 35 8.34 14.73 -12.81
C LEU A 35 7.87 16.14 -12.42
N LEU A 36 6.60 16.47 -12.65
CA LEU A 36 6.01 17.74 -12.23
C LEU A 36 6.02 17.89 -10.70
N GLY A 37 5.69 16.82 -9.98
CA GLY A 37 5.78 16.80 -8.51
C GLY A 37 7.20 17.03 -8.01
N ALA A 38 8.19 16.35 -8.60
CA ALA A 38 9.60 16.54 -8.27
C ALA A 38 10.08 17.97 -8.57
N ALA A 39 9.68 18.54 -9.72
CA ALA A 39 9.99 19.91 -10.08
C ALA A 39 9.36 20.92 -9.10
N GLY A 40 8.11 20.70 -8.67
CA GLY A 40 7.44 21.53 -7.67
C GLY A 40 8.14 21.52 -6.31
N ALA A 41 8.55 20.33 -5.84
CA ALA A 41 9.29 20.18 -4.59
C ALA A 41 10.68 20.85 -4.65
N LEU A 42 11.40 20.68 -5.76
CA LEU A 42 12.69 21.34 -5.98
C LEU A 42 12.53 22.86 -6.01
N LEU A 43 11.56 23.37 -6.78
CA LEU A 43 11.27 24.79 -6.89
C LEU A 43 10.97 25.41 -5.52
N ALA A 44 10.08 24.80 -4.74
CA ALA A 44 9.71 25.26 -3.41
C ALA A 44 10.92 25.32 -2.46
N THR A 45 11.78 24.31 -2.50
CA THR A 45 12.98 24.22 -1.67
C THR A 45 14.02 25.27 -2.06
N VAL A 46 14.26 25.45 -3.37
CA VAL A 46 15.26 26.41 -3.88
C VAL A 46 14.84 27.84 -3.60
N ILE A 47 13.57 28.20 -3.81
CA ILE A 47 13.05 29.56 -3.57
C ILE A 47 13.34 30.02 -2.14
N LEU A 48 13.25 29.11 -1.15
CA LEU A 48 13.48 29.44 0.25
C LEU A 48 14.90 30.03 0.47
N PHE A 49 15.93 29.49 -0.17
CA PHE A 49 17.31 29.96 -0.05
C PHE A 49 17.53 31.37 -0.64
N PHE A 50 16.70 31.77 -1.60
CA PHE A 50 16.79 33.08 -2.24
C PHE A 50 15.74 34.06 -1.74
N SER A 51 14.89 33.66 -0.80
CA SER A 51 13.71 34.41 -0.37
C SER A 51 14.01 35.74 0.34
N GLY A 52 15.28 36.00 0.66
CA GLY A 52 15.72 37.16 1.44
C GLY A 52 15.49 37.00 2.95
N ILE A 53 15.05 35.82 3.40
CA ILE A 53 15.03 35.45 4.81
C ILE A 53 16.49 35.21 5.25
N GLU A 54 16.90 35.82 6.35
CA GLU A 54 18.19 35.52 6.96
C GLU A 54 18.18 34.07 7.47
N LEU A 55 19.01 33.23 6.84
CA LEU A 55 19.14 31.82 7.19
C LEU A 55 20.33 31.65 8.13
N ASP A 56 20.05 31.66 9.43
CA ASP A 56 21.03 31.26 10.43
C ASP A 56 21.43 29.79 10.21
N ASN A 57 22.69 29.46 10.48
CA ASN A 57 23.22 28.10 10.36
C ASN A 57 23.13 27.48 8.95
N LEU A 58 23.31 28.29 7.89
CA LEU A 58 23.26 27.85 6.49
C LEU A 58 24.08 26.56 6.22
N ILE A 59 25.28 26.44 6.80
CA ILE A 59 26.12 25.24 6.65
C ILE A 59 25.41 24.00 7.20
N VAL A 60 24.80 24.10 8.38
CA VAL A 60 24.07 22.98 9.01
C VAL A 60 22.86 22.58 8.17
N ILE A 61 22.12 23.56 7.66
CA ILE A 61 20.97 23.32 6.77
C ILE A 61 21.42 22.56 5.53
N LEU A 62 22.47 23.02 4.85
CA LEU A 62 22.98 22.37 3.63
C LEU A 62 23.50 20.96 3.90
N VAL A 63 24.22 20.75 5.00
CA VAL A 63 24.69 19.41 5.41
C VAL A 63 23.51 18.47 5.66
N ALA A 64 22.47 18.93 6.37
CA ALA A 64 21.28 18.12 6.64
C ALA A 64 20.51 17.77 5.35
N VAL A 65 20.34 18.74 4.44
CA VAL A 65 19.70 18.51 3.13
C VAL A 65 20.50 17.51 2.31
N ILE A 66 21.83 17.68 2.21
CA ILE A 66 22.70 16.77 1.45
C ILE A 66 22.68 15.36 2.05
N ALA A 67 22.82 15.24 3.37
CA ALA A 67 22.82 13.95 4.06
C ALA A 67 21.48 13.22 3.89
N GLY A 68 20.35 13.92 4.12
CA GLY A 68 19.01 13.36 3.93
C GLY A 68 18.77 12.94 2.48
N THR A 69 19.15 13.78 1.52
CA THR A 69 19.03 13.47 0.08
C THR A 69 19.87 12.25 -0.30
N ALA A 70 21.11 12.14 0.20
CA ALA A 70 21.99 11.00 -0.08
C ALA A 70 21.42 9.70 0.48
N ILE A 71 20.95 9.70 1.73
CA ILE A 71 20.32 8.53 2.37
C ILE A 71 19.07 8.12 1.57
N GLY A 72 18.19 9.07 1.25
CA GLY A 72 16.98 8.82 0.47
C GLY A 72 17.27 8.25 -0.92
N LEU A 73 18.27 8.81 -1.62
CA LEU A 73 18.67 8.36 -2.95
C LEU A 73 19.24 6.94 -2.93
N VAL A 74 20.12 6.63 -1.96
CA VAL A 74 20.70 5.30 -1.81
C VAL A 74 19.61 4.27 -1.46
N ALA A 75 18.72 4.60 -0.51
CA ALA A 75 17.62 3.73 -0.13
C ALA A 75 16.67 3.44 -1.31
N ALA A 76 16.27 4.49 -2.05
CA ALA A 76 15.37 4.36 -3.19
C ALA A 76 15.98 3.55 -4.36
N ARG A 77 17.29 3.65 -4.60
CA ARG A 77 17.96 2.91 -5.68
C ARG A 77 18.28 1.45 -5.33
N ARG A 78 18.42 1.12 -4.05
CA ARG A 78 18.82 -0.23 -3.61
C ARG A 78 17.65 -1.12 -3.19
N VAL A 79 16.47 -0.55 -2.92
CA VAL A 79 15.31 -1.35 -2.53
C VAL A 79 14.83 -2.22 -3.71
N LYS A 80 14.47 -3.47 -3.43
CA LYS A 80 13.85 -4.35 -4.44
C LYS A 80 12.40 -3.90 -4.69
N MET A 81 11.89 -4.11 -5.90
CA MET A 81 10.51 -3.73 -6.25
C MET A 81 9.45 -4.43 -5.37
N THR A 82 9.70 -5.67 -4.95
CA THR A 82 8.83 -6.41 -4.01
C THR A 82 8.77 -5.79 -2.61
N ALA A 83 9.76 -4.94 -2.29
CA ALA A 83 10.00 -4.26 -1.02
C ALA A 83 9.67 -2.76 -1.09
N MET A 84 8.97 -2.30 -2.13
CA MET A 84 8.51 -0.90 -2.21
C MET A 84 7.53 -0.48 -1.09
N PRO A 85 6.58 -1.32 -0.62
CA PRO A 85 5.59 -0.87 0.37
C PRO A 85 6.22 -0.41 1.70
N GLN A 86 7.25 -1.11 2.16
CA GLN A 86 8.00 -0.76 3.37
C GLN A 86 8.81 0.53 3.22
N LEU A 87 9.36 0.82 2.04
CA LEU A 87 10.05 2.09 1.80
C LEU A 87 9.05 3.27 1.83
N VAL A 88 7.86 3.09 1.24
CA VAL A 88 6.78 4.08 1.29
C VAL A 88 6.35 4.35 2.73
N ALA A 89 6.17 3.31 3.54
CA ALA A 89 5.85 3.46 4.96
C ALA A 89 6.93 4.30 5.68
N LEU A 90 8.21 3.97 5.51
CA LEU A 90 9.30 4.70 6.17
C LEU A 90 9.36 6.18 5.78
N PHE A 91 9.26 6.50 4.48
CA PHE A 91 9.28 7.87 3.99
C PHE A 91 8.06 8.67 4.46
N ASN A 92 6.90 8.04 4.51
CA ASN A 92 5.71 8.66 5.08
C ASN A 92 5.90 9.01 6.56
N GLY A 93 6.44 8.07 7.34
CA GLY A 93 6.72 8.29 8.76
C GLY A 93 7.73 9.40 9.00
N ALA A 94 8.77 9.49 8.17
CA ALA A 94 9.75 10.57 8.24
C ALA A 94 9.12 11.95 7.99
N GLY A 95 8.19 12.06 7.02
CA GLY A 95 7.44 13.29 6.75
C GLY A 95 6.57 13.72 7.94
N GLY A 96 5.81 12.79 8.53
CA GLY A 96 4.98 13.07 9.71
C GLY A 96 5.82 13.47 10.94
N GLY A 97 6.94 12.79 11.15
CA GLY A 97 7.88 13.11 12.23
C GLY A 97 8.52 14.48 12.06
N ALA A 98 8.93 14.84 10.84
CA ALA A 98 9.48 16.17 10.53
C ALA A 98 8.46 17.28 10.82
N ALA A 99 7.20 17.12 10.40
CA ALA A 99 6.14 18.08 10.69
C ALA A 99 5.92 18.27 12.20
N ALA A 100 5.87 17.17 12.97
CA ALA A 100 5.73 17.22 14.42
C ALA A 100 6.92 17.93 15.12
N LEU A 101 8.15 17.66 14.67
CA LEU A 101 9.35 18.31 15.21
C LEU A 101 9.38 19.81 14.89
N VAL A 102 9.00 20.21 13.67
CA VAL A 102 8.89 21.62 13.28
C VAL A 102 7.87 22.35 14.16
N ALA A 103 6.70 21.75 14.41
CA ALA A 103 5.69 22.34 15.30
C ALA A 103 6.18 22.45 16.75
N LEU A 104 6.93 21.46 17.24
CA LEU A 104 7.55 21.53 18.56
C LEU A 104 8.57 22.68 18.65
N VAL A 105 9.45 22.84 17.66
CA VAL A 105 10.45 23.92 17.64
C VAL A 105 9.79 25.30 17.58
N GLU A 106 8.79 25.47 16.72
CA GLU A 106 8.01 26.72 16.65
C GLU A 106 7.30 27.04 17.97
N PHE A 107 6.78 26.03 18.66
CA PHE A 107 6.19 26.23 19.97
C PHE A 107 7.22 26.61 21.04
N LEU A 108 8.44 26.07 20.98
CA LEU A 108 9.51 26.45 21.91
C LEU A 108 9.91 27.92 21.77
N GLU A 109 9.91 28.42 20.54
CA GLU A 109 10.25 29.82 20.24
C GLU A 109 9.13 30.78 20.63
N TYR A 110 7.89 30.48 20.24
CA TYR A 110 6.78 31.43 20.33
C TYR A 110 5.81 31.16 21.50
N GLY A 111 5.82 29.97 22.09
CA GLY A 111 4.88 29.57 23.14
C GLY A 111 3.43 29.85 22.75
N SER A 112 2.73 30.63 23.57
CA SER A 112 1.34 31.05 23.32
C SER A 112 1.18 32.40 22.61
N THR A 113 2.27 33.06 22.22
CA THR A 113 2.25 34.46 21.73
C THR A 113 1.55 34.63 20.38
N LYS A 114 1.56 33.58 19.53
CA LYS A 114 0.91 33.57 18.20
C LYS A 114 -0.61 33.29 18.26
N GLY A 115 -1.20 33.18 19.44
CA GLY A 115 -2.64 33.05 19.67
C GLY A 115 -3.20 31.64 19.47
N THR A 116 -4.52 31.51 19.63
CA THR A 116 -5.22 30.22 19.72
C THR A 116 -5.14 29.39 18.44
N LEU A 117 -5.19 30.01 17.26
CA LEU A 117 -5.10 29.28 15.99
C LEU A 117 -3.75 28.58 15.83
N PHE A 118 -2.66 29.25 16.22
CA PHE A 118 -1.32 28.66 16.23
C PHE A 118 -1.22 27.48 17.19
N LEU A 119 -1.81 27.59 18.39
CA LEU A 119 -1.83 26.50 19.37
C LEU A 119 -2.61 25.29 18.85
N ILE A 120 -3.79 25.51 18.26
CA ILE A 120 -4.59 24.44 17.65
C ILE A 120 -3.81 23.76 16.53
N ALA A 121 -3.21 24.54 15.63
CA ALA A 121 -2.41 24.01 14.53
C ALA A 121 -1.21 23.20 15.05
N THR A 122 -0.50 23.71 16.05
CA THR A 122 0.65 23.04 16.69
C THR A 122 0.23 21.70 17.27
N VAL A 123 -0.84 21.67 18.06
CA VAL A 123 -1.37 20.46 18.69
C VAL A 123 -1.78 19.42 17.65
N LEU A 124 -2.48 19.83 16.58
CA LEU A 124 -2.87 18.93 15.49
C LEU A 124 -1.65 18.40 14.74
N THR A 125 -0.67 19.25 14.44
CA THR A 125 0.57 18.83 13.75
C THR A 125 1.35 17.80 14.58
N VAL A 126 1.56 18.07 15.87
CA VAL A 126 2.29 17.18 16.78
C VAL A 126 1.54 15.85 16.96
N LEU A 127 0.23 15.90 17.18
CA LEU A 127 -0.59 14.72 17.38
C LEU A 127 -0.60 13.81 16.15
N ILE A 128 -1.01 14.36 15.00
CA ILE A 128 -1.18 13.57 13.78
C ILE A 128 0.19 13.14 13.24
N GLY A 129 1.20 14.02 13.32
CA GLY A 129 2.56 13.73 12.89
C GLY A 129 3.24 12.65 13.72
N GLY A 130 3.09 12.68 15.06
CA GLY A 130 3.61 11.65 15.96
C GLY A 130 2.95 10.29 15.76
N VAL A 131 1.63 10.26 15.58
CA VAL A 131 0.90 9.02 15.25
C VAL A 131 1.38 8.45 13.92
N SER A 132 1.51 9.30 12.90
CA SER A 132 1.97 8.86 11.57
C SER A 132 3.41 8.34 11.61
N ALA A 133 4.32 9.03 12.30
CA ALA A 133 5.72 8.65 12.41
C ALA A 133 5.89 7.26 13.05
N SER A 134 5.34 7.08 14.23
CA SER A 134 5.45 5.83 14.99
C SER A 134 4.67 4.67 14.35
N GLY A 135 3.46 4.91 13.86
CA GLY A 135 2.66 3.91 13.15
C GLY A 135 3.33 3.43 11.86
N SER A 136 4.01 4.33 11.15
CA SER A 136 4.75 4.00 9.94
C SER A 136 5.98 3.15 10.23
N VAL A 137 6.66 3.37 11.36
CA VAL A 137 7.77 2.51 11.82
C VAL A 137 7.27 1.10 12.14
N VAL A 138 6.16 0.95 12.88
CA VAL A 138 5.57 -0.38 13.14
C VAL A 138 5.16 -1.08 11.85
N THR A 139 4.57 -0.32 10.92
CA THR A 139 4.21 -0.82 9.59
C THR A 139 5.42 -1.35 8.82
N TYR A 140 6.52 -0.58 8.80
CA TYR A 140 7.78 -1.01 8.22
C TYR A 140 8.30 -2.30 8.85
N LEU A 141 8.32 -2.39 10.18
CA LEU A 141 8.80 -3.57 10.90
C LEU A 141 8.01 -4.84 10.56
N LYS A 142 6.69 -4.71 10.41
CA LYS A 142 5.82 -5.83 9.99
C LYS A 142 6.07 -6.27 8.56
N LEU A 143 6.28 -5.33 7.63
CA LEU A 143 6.50 -5.64 6.21
C LEU A 143 7.89 -6.25 5.95
N GLN A 144 8.89 -5.81 6.72
CA GLN A 144 10.24 -6.39 6.69
C GLN A 144 10.32 -7.75 7.39
N GLU A 145 9.22 -8.22 7.99
CA GLU A 145 9.16 -9.47 8.75
C GLU A 145 10.16 -9.50 9.94
N ILE A 146 10.63 -8.33 10.38
CA ILE A 146 11.38 -8.14 11.64
C ILE A 146 10.43 -8.29 12.83
N MET A 147 9.18 -7.88 12.64
CA MET A 147 8.05 -8.14 13.52
C MET A 147 7.08 -9.11 12.85
N THR A 148 6.32 -9.88 13.65
CA THR A 148 5.26 -10.76 13.12
C THR A 148 4.26 -9.98 12.28
N THR A 149 3.87 -10.56 11.14
CA THR A 149 2.84 -10.02 10.24
C THR A 149 1.43 -10.27 10.77
N ARG A 150 1.26 -11.14 11.77
CA ARG A 150 -0.05 -11.39 12.39
C ARG A 150 -0.46 -10.22 13.30
N PRO A 151 -1.77 -9.98 13.49
CA PRO A 151 -2.26 -9.07 14.53
C PRO A 151 -1.59 -9.33 15.89
N VAL A 152 -1.00 -8.29 16.48
CA VAL A 152 -0.45 -8.36 17.84
C VAL A 152 -1.45 -7.71 18.77
N VAL A 153 -2.11 -8.52 19.59
CA VAL A 153 -3.13 -8.05 20.54
C VAL A 153 -2.58 -8.17 21.95
N LEU A 154 -2.50 -7.04 22.66
CA LEU A 154 -2.11 -7.01 24.07
C LEU A 154 -3.27 -7.46 24.96
N PRO A 155 -3.02 -8.09 26.12
CA PRO A 155 -4.04 -8.32 27.14
C PRO A 155 -4.70 -6.98 27.52
N ALA A 156 -6.04 -6.92 27.51
CA ALA A 156 -6.81 -5.67 27.65
C ALA A 156 -6.46 -4.56 26.63
N GLY A 157 -5.83 -4.90 25.51
CA GLY A 157 -5.29 -3.96 24.52
C GLY A 157 -6.33 -2.97 23.99
N ARG A 158 -7.59 -3.39 23.84
CA ARG A 158 -8.69 -2.48 23.44
C ARG A 158 -8.83 -1.31 24.44
N PHE A 159 -8.86 -1.61 25.73
CA PHE A 159 -9.02 -0.60 26.77
C PHE A 159 -7.78 0.27 26.90
N ILE A 160 -6.58 -0.33 26.77
CA ILE A 160 -5.31 0.41 26.80
C ILE A 160 -5.24 1.39 25.63
N THR A 161 -5.52 0.93 24.40
CA THR A 161 -5.48 1.78 23.21
C THR A 161 -6.51 2.90 23.29
N ILE A 162 -7.74 2.61 23.73
CA ILE A 162 -8.78 3.65 23.93
C ILE A 162 -8.36 4.63 25.03
N GLY A 163 -7.84 4.14 26.16
CA GLY A 163 -7.38 4.98 27.26
C GLY A 163 -6.25 5.93 26.84
N ILE A 164 -5.27 5.42 26.10
CA ILE A 164 -4.19 6.24 25.53
C ILE A 164 -4.72 7.23 24.48
N ALA A 165 -5.68 6.84 23.64
CA ALA A 165 -6.30 7.75 22.68
C ALA A 165 -7.00 8.92 23.38
N VAL A 166 -7.82 8.63 24.40
CA VAL A 166 -8.51 9.64 25.21
C VAL A 166 -7.50 10.53 25.94
N LEU A 167 -6.46 9.95 26.54
CA LEU A 167 -5.40 10.69 27.21
C LEU A 167 -4.65 11.62 26.24
N THR A 168 -4.38 11.17 25.01
CA THR A 168 -3.72 11.96 23.97
C THR A 168 -4.58 13.15 23.56
N VAL A 169 -5.89 12.95 23.38
CA VAL A 169 -6.85 14.04 23.08
C VAL A 169 -6.98 15.00 24.27
N ALA A 170 -7.03 14.49 25.50
CA ALA A 170 -7.08 15.32 26.71
C ALA A 170 -5.80 16.17 26.85
N ALA A 171 -4.62 15.59 26.59
CA ALA A 171 -3.35 16.31 26.57
C ALA A 171 -3.32 17.38 25.47
N ALA A 172 -3.87 17.08 24.29
CA ALA A 172 -4.02 18.05 23.20
C ALA A 172 -4.86 19.26 23.62
N VAL A 173 -6.01 19.04 24.24
CA VAL A 173 -6.86 20.12 24.78
C VAL A 173 -6.15 20.87 25.91
N TRP A 174 -5.46 20.17 26.80
CA TRP A 174 -4.72 20.76 27.90
C TRP A 174 -3.63 21.72 27.42
N VAL A 175 -2.90 21.37 26.37
CA VAL A 175 -1.89 22.24 25.74
C VAL A 175 -2.50 23.55 25.23
N ILE A 176 -3.74 23.54 24.74
CA ILE A 176 -4.40 24.75 24.25
C ILE A 176 -4.80 25.67 25.41
N VAL A 177 -5.28 25.10 26.52
CA VAL A 177 -5.75 25.85 27.69
C VAL A 177 -4.58 26.35 28.56
N SER A 178 -3.57 25.50 28.74
CA SER A 178 -2.40 25.75 29.57
C SER A 178 -1.12 25.44 28.77
N PRO A 179 -0.74 26.31 27.82
CA PRO A 179 0.41 26.08 26.94
C PRO A 179 1.69 25.96 27.76
N SER A 180 2.36 24.81 27.63
CA SER A 180 3.64 24.56 28.28
C SER A 180 4.49 23.63 27.44
N THR A 181 5.80 23.81 27.49
CA THR A 181 6.76 22.95 26.79
C THR A 181 6.58 21.49 27.19
N LEU A 182 6.44 21.23 28.49
CA LEU A 182 6.19 19.89 29.01
C LEU A 182 4.88 19.31 28.47
N GLY A 183 3.83 20.12 28.32
CA GLY A 183 2.57 19.70 27.73
C GLY A 183 2.72 19.26 26.26
N VAL A 184 3.42 20.05 25.43
CA VAL A 184 3.61 19.72 24.00
C VAL A 184 4.54 18.51 23.83
N THR A 185 5.63 18.43 24.59
CA THR A 185 6.52 17.26 24.57
C THR A 185 5.80 16.01 25.08
N GLY A 186 5.00 16.13 26.14
CA GLY A 186 4.16 15.04 26.64
C GLY A 186 3.14 14.58 25.61
N LEU A 187 2.51 15.51 24.88
CA LEU A 187 1.62 15.21 23.77
C LEU A 187 2.35 14.44 22.66
N LEU A 188 3.57 14.84 22.28
CA LEU A 188 4.37 14.13 21.28
C LEU A 188 4.63 12.68 21.70
N VAL A 189 5.07 12.46 22.95
CA VAL A 189 5.32 11.12 23.49
C VAL A 189 4.05 10.27 23.48
N LEU A 190 2.92 10.82 23.95
CA LEU A 190 1.63 10.12 23.93
C LEU A 190 1.20 9.78 22.50
N SER A 191 1.41 10.68 21.55
CA SER A 191 1.08 10.47 20.13
C SER A 191 1.92 9.37 19.49
N LEU A 192 3.22 9.29 19.84
CA LEU A 192 4.10 8.21 19.42
C LEU A 192 3.67 6.86 20.01
N ILE A 193 3.31 6.83 21.30
CA ILE A 193 2.79 5.61 21.93
C ILE A 193 1.46 5.20 21.27
N PHE A 194 0.57 6.15 21.04
CA PHE A 194 -0.71 5.90 20.40
C PHE A 194 -0.53 5.35 18.99
N GLY A 195 0.37 5.90 18.16
CA GLY A 195 0.62 5.39 16.81
C GLY A 195 1.16 3.96 16.80
N ILE A 196 1.99 3.57 17.79
CA ILE A 196 2.40 2.17 17.98
C ILE A 196 1.19 1.29 18.28
N LEU A 197 0.40 1.65 19.30
CA LEU A 197 -0.76 0.89 19.74
C LEU A 197 -1.88 0.82 18.67
N PHE A 198 -1.94 1.82 17.80
CA PHE A 198 -2.91 1.91 16.71
C PHE A 198 -2.60 0.89 15.59
N VAL A 199 -1.33 0.65 15.28
CA VAL A 199 -0.91 -0.23 14.17
C VAL A 199 -0.63 -1.68 14.61
N LEU A 200 -0.26 -1.89 15.88
CA LEU A 200 -0.03 -3.24 16.44
C LEU A 200 -1.15 -4.27 16.18
N PRO A 201 -2.45 -3.97 16.37
CA PRO A 201 -3.52 -4.94 16.17
C PRO A 201 -3.83 -5.22 14.69
N VAL A 202 -3.25 -4.47 13.75
CA VAL A 202 -3.54 -4.62 12.32
C VAL A 202 -2.79 -5.83 11.75
N GLY A 203 -3.49 -6.71 11.03
CA GLY A 203 -2.88 -7.86 10.36
C GLY A 203 -2.15 -7.46 9.07
N GLY A 204 -1.19 -8.26 8.62
CA GLY A 204 -0.38 -7.95 7.44
C GLY A 204 -1.20 -7.79 6.13
N ALA A 205 -2.40 -8.35 6.07
CA ALA A 205 -3.33 -8.23 4.93
C ALA A 205 -3.79 -6.79 4.80
N ASP A 206 -3.97 -6.15 5.94
CA ASP A 206 -4.58 -4.85 6.12
C ASP A 206 -3.54 -3.74 6.16
N VAL A 207 -2.25 -4.11 6.19
CA VAL A 207 -1.14 -3.17 6.21
C VAL A 207 -1.15 -2.19 5.03
N PRO A 208 -1.45 -2.57 3.77
CA PRO A 208 -1.57 -1.60 2.69
C PRO A 208 -2.60 -0.50 2.97
N ILE A 209 -3.75 -0.84 3.58
CA ILE A 209 -4.78 0.13 3.96
C ILE A 209 -4.22 1.08 5.03
N VAL A 210 -3.46 0.55 6.00
CA VAL A 210 -2.79 1.38 7.02
C VAL A 210 -1.74 2.31 6.44
N ILE A 211 -0.93 1.87 5.48
CA ILE A 211 0.05 2.76 4.80
C ILE A 211 -0.68 3.95 4.19
N SER A 212 -1.77 3.70 3.46
CA SER A 212 -2.57 4.76 2.84
C SER A 212 -3.20 5.69 3.88
N LEU A 213 -3.71 5.15 4.99
CA LEU A 213 -4.30 5.94 6.06
C LEU A 213 -3.26 6.85 6.74
N LEU A 214 -2.08 6.29 7.07
CA LEU A 214 -0.99 7.05 7.65
C LEU A 214 -0.45 8.10 6.68
N ASN A 215 -0.51 7.86 5.36
CA ASN A 215 -0.20 8.86 4.35
C ASN A 215 -1.18 10.03 4.36
N ALA A 216 -2.48 9.75 4.52
CA ALA A 216 -3.48 10.80 4.72
C ALA A 216 -3.20 11.64 5.98
N PHE A 217 -2.80 10.98 7.07
CA PHE A 217 -2.43 11.65 8.33
C PHE A 217 -1.21 12.54 8.15
N THR A 218 -0.16 12.09 7.46
CA THR A 218 1.00 12.93 7.16
C THR A 218 0.59 14.17 6.36
N GLY A 219 -0.26 14.02 5.34
CA GLY A 219 -0.79 15.18 4.58
C GLY A 219 -1.52 16.18 5.47
N LEU A 220 -2.41 15.71 6.35
CA LEU A 220 -3.13 16.54 7.32
C LEU A 220 -2.20 17.23 8.33
N SER A 221 -1.17 16.54 8.81
CA SER A 221 -0.16 17.11 9.72
C SER A 221 0.65 18.21 9.02
N VAL A 222 1.05 17.99 7.76
CA VAL A 222 1.74 19.00 6.93
C VAL A 222 0.83 20.22 6.68
N ALA A 223 -0.45 20.00 6.39
CA ALA A 223 -1.41 21.09 6.22
C ALA A 223 -1.55 21.94 7.50
N ALA A 224 -1.66 21.29 8.66
CA ALA A 224 -1.66 21.97 9.96
C ALA A 224 -0.34 22.71 10.21
N SER A 225 0.80 22.13 9.83
CA SER A 225 2.11 22.80 9.95
C SER A 225 2.21 24.06 9.08
N GLY A 226 1.46 24.12 7.98
CA GLY A 226 1.32 25.33 7.16
C GLY A 226 0.69 26.49 7.93
N TYR A 227 -0.23 26.25 8.86
CA TYR A 227 -0.74 27.28 9.76
C TYR A 227 0.28 27.67 10.84
N VAL A 228 1.03 26.70 11.38
CA VAL A 228 2.11 26.95 12.36
C VAL A 228 3.17 27.89 11.76
N LEU A 229 3.57 27.63 10.52
CA LEU A 229 4.59 28.39 9.79
C LEU A 229 4.05 29.57 8.97
N SER A 230 2.72 29.79 8.96
CA SER A 230 2.08 30.77 8.07
C SER A 230 2.46 30.60 6.59
N ASN A 231 2.60 29.35 6.13
CA ASN A 231 3.03 29.00 4.78
C ASN A 231 1.89 28.34 3.98
N VAL A 232 1.34 29.10 3.02
CA VAL A 232 0.23 28.69 2.16
C VAL A 232 0.56 27.46 1.31
N LEU A 233 1.82 27.29 0.88
CA LEU A 233 2.21 26.14 0.06
C LEU A 233 2.04 24.82 0.82
N LEU A 234 2.42 24.80 2.11
CA LEU A 234 2.26 23.62 2.96
C LEU A 234 0.78 23.30 3.21
N ILE A 235 -0.07 24.33 3.33
CA ILE A 235 -1.53 24.16 3.43
C ILE A 235 -2.06 23.48 2.15
N ILE A 236 -1.70 23.99 0.97
CA ILE A 236 -2.16 23.42 -0.31
C ILE A 236 -1.62 21.99 -0.50
N ALA A 237 -0.32 21.78 -0.38
CA ALA A 237 0.29 20.47 -0.58
C ALA A 237 -0.22 19.43 0.44
N GLY A 238 -0.29 19.80 1.72
CA GLY A 238 -0.77 18.91 2.77
C GLY A 238 -2.24 18.52 2.60
N THR A 239 -3.11 19.48 2.27
CA THR A 239 -4.54 19.19 2.06
C THR A 239 -4.77 18.31 0.83
N LEU A 240 -4.02 18.53 -0.25
CA LEU A 240 -4.06 17.68 -1.44
C LEU A 240 -3.68 16.22 -1.12
N VAL A 241 -2.57 16.02 -0.40
CA VAL A 241 -2.11 14.69 0.01
C VAL A 241 -3.08 14.04 1.00
N GLY A 242 -3.58 14.81 1.97
CA GLY A 242 -4.54 14.32 2.98
C GLY A 242 -5.86 13.85 2.35
N ALA A 243 -6.42 14.64 1.43
CA ALA A 243 -7.64 14.29 0.72
C ALA A 243 -7.43 13.08 -0.21
N SER A 244 -6.36 13.11 -1.02
CA SER A 244 -5.98 11.99 -1.90
C SER A 244 -5.78 10.69 -1.12
N GLY A 245 -5.02 10.73 -0.03
CA GLY A 245 -4.76 9.56 0.82
C GLY A 245 -6.03 9.02 1.47
N THR A 246 -6.95 9.89 1.91
CA THR A 246 -8.22 9.45 2.50
C THR A 246 -9.09 8.74 1.46
N LEU A 247 -9.18 9.28 0.24
CA LEU A 247 -9.91 8.65 -0.86
C LEU A 247 -9.28 7.30 -1.24
N LEU A 248 -7.95 7.27 -1.41
CA LEU A 248 -7.22 6.05 -1.72
C LEU A 248 -7.44 4.97 -0.66
N THR A 249 -7.39 5.33 0.62
CA THR A 249 -7.64 4.42 1.74
C THR A 249 -9.01 3.77 1.63
N ARG A 250 -10.04 4.55 1.27
CA ARG A 250 -11.41 4.06 1.12
C ARG A 250 -11.55 3.12 -0.08
N GLU A 251 -10.99 3.49 -1.23
CA GLU A 251 -11.05 2.65 -2.43
C GLU A 251 -10.25 1.35 -2.25
N MET A 252 -9.11 1.40 -1.56
CA MET A 252 -8.35 0.21 -1.18
C MET A 252 -9.15 -0.70 -0.23
N ALA A 253 -9.75 -0.14 0.83
CA ALA A 253 -10.58 -0.90 1.76
C ALA A 253 -11.76 -1.59 1.05
N LYS A 254 -12.42 -0.88 0.12
CA LYS A 254 -13.49 -1.43 -0.72
C LYS A 254 -12.99 -2.54 -1.64
N ALA A 255 -11.87 -2.32 -2.34
CA ALA A 255 -11.28 -3.31 -3.24
C ALA A 255 -10.79 -4.57 -2.52
N MET A 256 -10.40 -4.43 -1.25
CA MET A 256 -9.98 -5.54 -0.38
C MET A 256 -11.16 -6.23 0.35
N GLY A 257 -12.40 -5.77 0.16
CA GLY A 257 -13.58 -6.32 0.86
C GLY A 257 -13.60 -6.10 2.36
N ARG A 258 -12.75 -5.20 2.88
CA ARG A 258 -12.54 -5.00 4.32
C ARG A 258 -12.84 -3.57 4.70
N PRO A 259 -13.97 -3.28 5.36
CA PRO A 259 -14.25 -1.92 5.80
C PRO A 259 -13.17 -1.42 6.77
N LEU A 260 -12.93 -0.11 6.77
CA LEU A 260 -11.89 0.51 7.61
C LEU A 260 -12.07 0.17 9.11
N THR A 261 -13.32 0.01 9.56
CA THR A 261 -13.66 -0.38 10.93
C THR A 261 -13.19 -1.80 11.28
N SER A 262 -13.39 -2.78 10.39
CA SER A 262 -12.90 -4.15 10.64
C SER A 262 -11.38 -4.24 10.50
N THR A 263 -10.80 -3.45 9.61
CA THR A 263 -9.36 -3.36 9.38
C THR A 263 -8.61 -2.85 10.61
N LEU A 264 -9.12 -1.79 11.25
CA LEU A 264 -8.49 -1.15 12.41
C LEU A 264 -8.88 -1.77 13.75
N PHE A 265 -10.11 -2.30 13.86
CA PHE A 265 -10.66 -2.76 15.14
C PHE A 265 -11.10 -4.23 15.15
N GLY A 266 -10.99 -4.95 14.04
CA GLY A 266 -11.41 -6.36 13.92
C GLY A 266 -10.68 -7.30 14.86
N ALA A 267 -9.39 -7.03 15.14
CA ALA A 267 -8.62 -7.81 16.10
C ALA A 267 -9.10 -7.65 17.56
N PHE A 268 -9.88 -6.59 17.87
CA PHE A 268 -10.50 -6.38 19.18
C PHE A 268 -11.93 -6.91 19.28
N SER A 269 -12.57 -7.21 18.14
CA SER A 269 -13.90 -7.83 18.07
C SER A 269 -13.85 -9.34 17.90
N GLY A 270 -12.66 -9.92 17.69
CA GLY A 270 -12.47 -11.36 17.64
C GLY A 270 -12.79 -12.00 18.99
N THR A 271 -14.04 -12.40 19.19
CA THR A 271 -14.30 -13.61 19.98
C THR A 271 -13.52 -14.73 19.31
N THR A 272 -12.72 -15.47 20.10
CA THR A 272 -12.11 -16.72 19.68
C THR A 272 -13.21 -17.70 19.27
N GLN A 273 -13.71 -17.60 18.05
CA GLN A 273 -14.37 -18.71 17.40
C GLN A 273 -13.25 -19.59 16.84
N GLY A 274 -13.03 -20.72 17.53
CA GLY A 274 -12.31 -21.83 16.96
C GLY A 274 -13.04 -22.28 15.70
N GLY A 275 -12.55 -21.85 14.54
CA GLY A 275 -12.93 -22.40 13.26
C GLY A 275 -12.32 -23.79 13.14
N GLY A 276 -13.00 -24.78 13.71
CA GLY A 276 -12.80 -26.18 13.34
C GLY A 276 -13.29 -26.37 11.91
N GLY A 277 -12.44 -26.05 10.94
CA GLY A 277 -12.58 -26.60 9.60
C GLY A 277 -12.26 -28.08 9.70
N THR A 278 -13.26 -28.92 9.51
CA THR A 278 -13.09 -30.36 9.33
C THR A 278 -12.19 -30.59 8.12
N GLY A 279 -10.91 -30.86 8.38
CA GLY A 279 -9.98 -31.41 7.40
C GLY A 279 -10.42 -32.81 7.03
N GLU A 280 -11.40 -32.92 6.13
CA GLU A 280 -11.58 -34.12 5.35
C GLU A 280 -10.52 -34.13 4.25
N ASP A 281 -9.81 -35.25 4.09
CA ASP A 281 -8.91 -35.56 2.98
C ASP A 281 -9.70 -35.53 1.66
N ARG A 282 -10.00 -34.33 1.15
CA ARG A 282 -10.66 -34.15 -0.13
C ARG A 282 -9.60 -34.33 -1.23
N PRO A 283 -9.77 -35.29 -2.15
CA PRO A 283 -8.78 -35.56 -3.17
C PRO A 283 -8.65 -34.36 -4.12
N VAL A 284 -7.41 -33.95 -4.40
CA VAL A 284 -7.08 -32.89 -5.37
C VAL A 284 -6.52 -33.49 -6.65
N ARG A 285 -6.88 -32.91 -7.80
CA ARG A 285 -6.30 -33.29 -9.10
C ARG A 285 -4.96 -32.60 -9.26
N SER A 286 -3.93 -33.32 -9.70
CA SER A 286 -2.62 -32.74 -10.01
C SER A 286 -2.11 -33.24 -11.35
N ALA A 287 -1.36 -32.41 -12.05
CA ALA A 287 -0.82 -32.74 -13.38
C ALA A 287 0.61 -32.24 -13.53
N GLY A 288 1.34 -32.85 -14.48
CA GLY A 288 2.70 -32.45 -14.80
C GLY A 288 2.74 -31.22 -15.73
N PRO A 289 3.92 -30.58 -15.88
CA PRO A 289 4.10 -29.46 -16.81
C PRO A 289 3.74 -29.79 -18.28
N ASN A 290 3.94 -31.04 -18.71
CA ASN A 290 3.59 -31.48 -20.06
C ASN A 290 2.08 -31.48 -20.30
N ASP A 291 1.31 -31.99 -19.33
CA ASP A 291 -0.15 -32.04 -19.44
C ASP A 291 -0.74 -30.62 -19.44
N VAL A 292 -0.20 -29.73 -18.60
CA VAL A 292 -0.58 -28.32 -18.58
C VAL A 292 -0.25 -27.62 -19.91
N ALA A 293 0.91 -27.92 -20.51
CA ALA A 293 1.26 -27.37 -21.82
C ALA A 293 0.30 -27.85 -22.92
N ILE A 294 -0.14 -29.12 -22.88
CA ILE A 294 -1.15 -29.65 -23.81
C ILE A 294 -2.49 -28.92 -23.61
N MET A 295 -2.95 -28.77 -22.36
CA MET A 295 -4.19 -28.05 -22.06
C MET A 295 -4.17 -26.60 -22.59
N LEU A 296 -3.05 -25.90 -22.40
CA LEU A 296 -2.89 -24.52 -22.87
C LEU A 296 -2.75 -24.44 -24.40
N GLY A 297 -2.03 -25.38 -25.02
CA GLY A 297 -1.73 -25.35 -26.45
C GLY A 297 -2.92 -25.67 -27.37
N TYR A 298 -3.98 -26.29 -26.84
CA TYR A 298 -5.22 -26.59 -27.57
C TYR A 298 -6.42 -25.71 -27.16
N ALA A 299 -6.21 -24.74 -26.27
CA ALA A 299 -7.24 -23.77 -25.89
C ALA A 299 -7.41 -22.70 -26.98
N ASN A 300 -8.60 -22.09 -27.08
CA ASN A 300 -8.83 -20.93 -27.95
C ASN A 300 -8.70 -19.62 -27.17
N LYS A 301 -9.11 -19.60 -25.90
CA LYS A 301 -8.96 -18.45 -24.99
C LYS A 301 -8.34 -18.88 -23.66
N VAL A 302 -7.27 -18.20 -23.27
CA VAL A 302 -6.53 -18.43 -22.02
C VAL A 302 -6.46 -17.15 -21.21
N ILE A 303 -6.86 -17.22 -19.94
CA ILE A 303 -6.68 -16.10 -19.00
C ILE A 303 -5.59 -16.44 -18.00
N LEU A 304 -4.60 -15.57 -17.88
CA LEU A 304 -3.51 -15.68 -16.92
C LEU A 304 -3.86 -14.87 -15.66
N VAL A 305 -3.88 -15.52 -14.49
CA VAL A 305 -4.17 -14.87 -13.21
C VAL A 305 -2.90 -14.82 -12.36
N PRO A 306 -2.11 -13.73 -12.45
CA PRO A 306 -0.89 -13.57 -11.67
C PRO A 306 -1.19 -13.20 -10.21
N GLY A 307 -0.43 -13.76 -9.28
CA GLY A 307 -0.48 -13.42 -7.86
C GLY A 307 0.89 -13.18 -7.24
N TYR A 308 0.91 -12.97 -5.92
CA TYR A 308 2.16 -12.66 -5.20
C TYR A 308 3.23 -13.75 -5.33
N GLY A 309 2.83 -15.02 -5.49
CA GLY A 309 3.78 -16.12 -5.71
C GLY A 309 4.60 -15.97 -7.00
N LEU A 310 4.05 -15.36 -8.06
CA LEU A 310 4.78 -15.02 -9.28
C LEU A 310 5.91 -14.03 -8.98
N ALA A 311 5.60 -13.00 -8.18
CA ALA A 311 6.55 -11.95 -7.82
C ALA A 311 7.67 -12.49 -6.91
N VAL A 312 7.36 -13.37 -5.96
CA VAL A 312 8.36 -13.99 -5.08
C VAL A 312 9.34 -14.86 -5.88
N ALA A 313 8.84 -15.61 -6.87
CA ALA A 313 9.65 -16.46 -7.74
C ALA A 313 10.39 -15.70 -8.85
N GLN A 314 10.09 -14.41 -9.04
CA GLN A 314 10.62 -13.60 -10.16
C GLN A 314 10.36 -14.25 -11.52
N ALA A 315 9.13 -14.72 -11.72
CA ALA A 315 8.72 -15.51 -12.88
C ALA A 315 7.92 -14.71 -13.94
N GLN A 316 7.85 -13.38 -13.83
CA GLN A 316 7.09 -12.52 -14.73
C GLN A 316 7.52 -12.60 -16.19
N SER A 317 8.84 -12.67 -16.45
CA SER A 317 9.36 -12.82 -17.81
C SER A 317 9.02 -14.19 -18.40
N THR A 318 9.02 -15.24 -17.57
CA THR A 318 8.65 -16.59 -18.01
C THR A 318 7.15 -16.69 -18.27
N LEU A 319 6.31 -16.04 -17.45
CA LEU A 319 4.87 -15.95 -17.70
C LEU A 319 4.57 -15.15 -18.98
N ARG A 320 5.36 -14.10 -19.27
CA ARG A 320 5.29 -13.38 -20.54
C ARG A 320 5.62 -14.29 -21.72
N GLU A 321 6.68 -15.08 -21.61
CA GLU A 321 7.07 -16.03 -22.66
C GLU A 321 5.98 -17.09 -22.92
N VAL A 322 5.28 -17.56 -21.88
CA VAL A 322 4.10 -18.42 -22.06
C VAL A 322 3.03 -17.71 -22.88
N ALA A 323 2.68 -16.47 -22.54
CA ALA A 323 1.68 -15.71 -23.28
C ALA A 323 2.09 -15.49 -24.75
N ASP A 324 3.35 -15.11 -25.00
CA ASP A 324 3.87 -14.89 -26.35
C ASP A 324 3.78 -16.17 -27.21
N LEU A 325 4.10 -17.33 -26.65
CA LEU A 325 3.99 -18.61 -27.36
C LEU A 325 2.54 -18.98 -27.67
N LEU A 326 1.61 -18.71 -26.76
CA LEU A 326 0.18 -18.97 -26.98
C LEU A 326 -0.40 -18.01 -28.02
N THR A 327 -0.09 -16.71 -27.92
CA THR A 327 -0.50 -15.71 -28.91
C THR A 327 0.08 -16.01 -30.30
N ALA A 328 1.32 -16.49 -30.39
CA ALA A 328 1.92 -16.91 -31.65
C ALA A 328 1.19 -18.10 -32.33
N ARG A 329 0.46 -18.91 -31.55
CA ARG A 329 -0.42 -19.98 -32.05
C ARG A 329 -1.83 -19.50 -32.40
N GLY A 330 -2.10 -18.20 -32.27
CA GLY A 330 -3.43 -17.62 -32.54
C GLY A 330 -4.42 -17.77 -31.38
N ILE A 331 -3.94 -18.11 -30.18
CA ILE A 331 -4.75 -18.21 -28.96
C ILE A 331 -4.94 -16.81 -28.36
N ASP A 332 -6.16 -16.49 -27.95
CA ASP A 332 -6.47 -15.23 -27.26
C ASP A 332 -5.97 -15.30 -25.81
N VAL A 333 -5.12 -14.34 -25.41
CA VAL A 333 -4.46 -14.36 -24.09
C VAL A 333 -4.59 -13.01 -23.40
N ASP A 334 -5.33 -13.02 -22.29
CA ASP A 334 -5.50 -11.87 -21.41
C ASP A 334 -4.90 -12.15 -20.03
N TYR A 335 -4.44 -11.09 -19.36
CA TYR A 335 -4.05 -11.12 -17.96
C TYR A 335 -5.15 -10.52 -17.11
N ALA A 336 -5.69 -11.32 -16.19
CA ALA A 336 -6.69 -10.86 -15.24
C ALA A 336 -5.99 -10.33 -13.97
N ILE A 337 -6.03 -9.01 -13.79
CA ILE A 337 -5.39 -8.35 -12.66
C ILE A 337 -6.42 -8.07 -11.57
N HIS A 338 -6.24 -8.70 -10.42
CA HIS A 338 -7.00 -8.34 -9.23
C HIS A 338 -6.39 -7.10 -8.57
N PRO A 339 -7.19 -6.09 -8.17
CA PRO A 339 -6.68 -4.84 -7.58
C PRO A 339 -5.75 -4.99 -6.35
N VAL A 340 -5.83 -6.13 -5.65
CA VAL A 340 -5.16 -6.40 -4.38
C VAL A 340 -4.18 -7.57 -4.51
N ALA A 341 -3.94 -8.05 -5.73
CA ALA A 341 -2.92 -9.06 -6.00
C ALA A 341 -1.53 -8.48 -5.68
N GLY A 342 -0.85 -9.08 -4.70
CA GLY A 342 0.48 -8.67 -4.27
C GLY A 342 0.50 -8.10 -2.86
N ARG A 343 1.47 -7.20 -2.60
CA ARG A 343 1.65 -6.52 -1.30
C ARG A 343 1.45 -4.99 -1.35
N MET A 344 1.07 -4.46 -2.50
CA MET A 344 0.67 -3.04 -2.68
C MET A 344 -0.39 -2.95 -3.79
N PRO A 345 -1.23 -1.91 -3.78
CA PRO A 345 -2.05 -1.58 -4.93
C PRO A 345 -1.22 -1.45 -6.20
N GLY A 346 -1.67 -2.08 -7.28
CA GLY A 346 -0.98 -2.06 -8.58
C GLY A 346 0.33 -2.85 -8.63
N HIS A 347 0.63 -3.71 -7.64
CA HIS A 347 1.88 -4.49 -7.62
C HIS A 347 2.06 -5.30 -8.90
N MET A 348 1.02 -6.03 -9.34
CA MET A 348 1.10 -6.84 -10.54
C MET A 348 1.23 -6.00 -11.81
N ASN A 349 0.55 -4.84 -11.91
CA ASN A 349 0.66 -3.95 -13.07
C ASN A 349 2.11 -3.48 -13.26
N VAL A 350 2.80 -3.08 -12.19
CA VAL A 350 4.20 -2.64 -12.25
C VAL A 350 5.12 -3.79 -12.65
N LEU A 351 4.92 -4.97 -12.07
CA LEU A 351 5.78 -6.14 -12.29
C LEU A 351 5.62 -6.74 -13.69
N LEU A 352 4.40 -6.71 -14.26
CA LEU A 352 4.15 -7.13 -15.64
C LEU A 352 4.60 -6.07 -16.65
N ALA A 353 4.50 -4.78 -16.31
CA ALA A 353 5.09 -3.71 -17.11
C ALA A 353 6.62 -3.83 -17.18
N GLU A 354 7.29 -4.22 -16.09
CA GLU A 354 8.73 -4.55 -16.10
C GLU A 354 9.04 -5.71 -17.06
N ALA A 355 8.18 -6.72 -17.11
CA ALA A 355 8.27 -7.82 -18.08
C ALA A 355 7.83 -7.42 -19.51
N SER A 356 7.54 -6.14 -19.76
CA SER A 356 7.12 -5.61 -21.06
C SER A 356 5.83 -6.24 -21.62
N VAL A 357 4.90 -6.61 -20.74
CA VAL A 357 3.56 -7.04 -21.15
C VAL A 357 2.78 -5.83 -21.72
N PRO A 358 2.18 -5.92 -22.93
CA PRO A 358 1.33 -4.89 -23.49
C PRO A 358 0.13 -4.60 -22.58
N TYR A 359 -0.11 -3.31 -22.32
CA TYR A 359 -1.20 -2.87 -21.45
C TYR A 359 -2.60 -3.29 -21.96
N GLU A 360 -2.76 -3.51 -23.26
CA GLU A 360 -4.03 -3.94 -23.85
C GLU A 360 -4.45 -5.35 -23.39
N GLN A 361 -3.46 -6.19 -23.06
CA GLN A 361 -3.67 -7.53 -22.50
C GLN A 361 -3.86 -7.49 -20.96
N LEU A 362 -3.59 -6.36 -20.30
CA LEU A 362 -3.76 -6.22 -18.85
C LEU A 362 -5.18 -5.75 -18.55
N LYS A 363 -6.05 -6.70 -18.21
CA LYS A 363 -7.46 -6.46 -17.94
C LYS A 363 -7.71 -6.39 -16.44
N GLU A 364 -8.37 -5.32 -16.00
CA GLU A 364 -8.78 -5.18 -14.61
C GLU A 364 -9.96 -6.12 -14.30
N MET A 365 -10.10 -6.53 -13.04
CA MET A 365 -11.10 -7.51 -12.59
C MET A 365 -12.54 -7.24 -13.07
N GLU A 366 -13.01 -5.99 -13.03
CA GLU A 366 -14.37 -5.64 -13.47
C GLU A 366 -14.58 -5.81 -14.98
N GLU A 367 -13.52 -5.62 -15.77
CA GLU A 367 -13.56 -5.77 -17.23
C GLU A 367 -13.50 -7.25 -17.62
N ILE A 368 -12.69 -8.06 -16.93
CA ILE A 368 -12.42 -9.46 -17.30
C ILE A 368 -13.39 -10.47 -16.68
N ASN A 369 -14.07 -10.13 -15.58
CA ASN A 369 -14.94 -11.09 -14.89
C ASN A 369 -16.06 -11.70 -15.78
N PRO A 370 -16.74 -10.92 -16.65
CA PRO A 370 -17.74 -11.48 -17.58
C PRO A 370 -17.17 -12.54 -18.54
N ASP A 371 -15.87 -12.44 -18.87
CA ASP A 371 -15.22 -13.26 -19.89
C ASP A 371 -14.81 -14.66 -19.38
N PHE A 372 -14.75 -14.89 -18.07
CA PHE A 372 -14.35 -16.19 -17.51
C PHE A 372 -15.26 -17.33 -17.97
N SER A 373 -16.56 -17.07 -18.14
CA SER A 373 -17.53 -18.06 -18.63
C SER A 373 -17.27 -18.55 -20.06
N ALA A 374 -16.61 -17.71 -20.88
CA ALA A 374 -16.23 -18.01 -22.26
C ALA A 374 -14.77 -18.45 -22.40
N THR A 375 -14.06 -18.65 -21.28
CA THR A 375 -12.64 -18.99 -21.26
C THR A 375 -12.43 -20.50 -21.12
N ASP A 376 -11.57 -21.05 -21.98
CA ASP A 376 -11.28 -22.48 -21.99
C ASP A 376 -10.36 -22.89 -20.83
N VAL A 377 -9.24 -22.17 -20.64
CA VAL A 377 -8.27 -22.48 -19.58
C VAL A 377 -7.85 -21.22 -18.84
N VAL A 378 -7.94 -21.24 -17.51
CA VAL A 378 -7.36 -20.20 -16.65
C VAL A 378 -6.10 -20.73 -15.98
N LEU A 379 -4.97 -20.03 -16.13
CA LEU A 379 -3.73 -20.35 -15.43
C LEU A 379 -3.52 -19.40 -14.25
N VAL A 380 -3.79 -19.90 -13.04
CA VAL A 380 -3.56 -19.18 -11.79
C VAL A 380 -2.12 -19.39 -11.33
N VAL A 381 -1.34 -18.31 -11.25
CA VAL A 381 0.08 -18.37 -10.87
C VAL A 381 0.34 -17.66 -9.56
N GLY A 382 0.41 -18.44 -8.47
CA GLY A 382 0.79 -17.89 -7.16
C GLY A 382 -0.22 -16.90 -6.57
N ALA A 383 -1.46 -16.91 -7.04
CA ALA A 383 -2.62 -16.31 -6.40
C ALA A 383 -3.30 -17.34 -5.49
N ASN A 384 -3.96 -16.91 -4.42
CA ASN A 384 -4.77 -17.80 -3.60
C ASN A 384 -6.05 -17.13 -3.12
N ASP A 385 -5.93 -16.10 -2.28
CA ASP A 385 -7.10 -15.48 -1.66
C ASP A 385 -7.97 -14.72 -2.68
N VAL A 386 -7.35 -14.13 -3.70
CA VAL A 386 -7.98 -13.35 -4.80
C VAL A 386 -8.82 -14.18 -5.78
N VAL A 387 -8.74 -15.51 -5.69
CA VAL A 387 -9.51 -16.46 -6.51
C VAL A 387 -10.32 -17.43 -5.64
N ASN A 388 -10.48 -17.14 -4.34
CA ASN A 388 -11.11 -18.08 -3.40
C ASN A 388 -12.64 -17.86 -3.36
N PRO A 389 -13.47 -18.83 -3.82
CA PRO A 389 -14.92 -18.71 -3.86
C PRO A 389 -15.57 -18.47 -2.50
N ALA A 390 -14.89 -18.83 -1.39
CA ALA A 390 -15.34 -18.60 -0.02
C ALA A 390 -15.66 -17.12 0.24
N ALA A 391 -15.05 -16.19 -0.48
CA ALA A 391 -15.39 -14.76 -0.40
C ALA A 391 -16.85 -14.45 -0.77
N ARG A 392 -17.49 -15.27 -1.63
CA ARG A 392 -18.90 -15.11 -2.05
C ARG A 392 -19.85 -16.02 -1.26
N SER A 393 -19.44 -17.25 -0.95
CA SER A 393 -20.31 -18.29 -0.38
C SER A 393 -20.31 -18.33 1.16
N ASP A 394 -19.17 -18.13 1.80
CA ASP A 394 -18.99 -18.38 3.24
C ASP A 394 -18.95 -17.09 4.06
N LYS A 395 -20.06 -16.80 4.76
CA LYS A 395 -20.20 -15.64 5.66
C LYS A 395 -19.24 -15.65 6.86
N SER A 396 -18.70 -16.81 7.22
CA SER A 396 -17.75 -16.96 8.33
C SER A 396 -16.31 -16.74 7.90
N ALA A 397 -16.02 -16.74 6.60
CA ALA A 397 -14.68 -16.56 6.08
C ALA A 397 -14.16 -15.13 6.33
N PRO A 398 -12.89 -14.95 6.75
CA PRO A 398 -12.26 -13.62 6.92
C PRO A 398 -12.14 -12.79 5.63
N ILE A 399 -12.52 -13.34 4.49
CA ILE A 399 -12.52 -12.70 3.17
C ILE A 399 -13.94 -12.53 2.60
N TYR A 400 -14.99 -12.81 3.38
CA TYR A 400 -16.37 -12.67 2.92
C TYR A 400 -16.66 -11.24 2.47
N GLY A 401 -17.23 -11.09 1.27
CA GLY A 401 -17.53 -9.80 0.65
C GLY A 401 -16.37 -9.17 -0.11
N MET A 402 -15.19 -9.81 -0.14
CA MET A 402 -14.11 -9.41 -1.04
C MET A 402 -14.50 -9.71 -2.48
N PRO A 403 -14.45 -8.73 -3.41
CA PRO A 403 -14.52 -9.01 -4.83
C PRO A 403 -13.40 -9.98 -5.19
N ILE A 404 -13.69 -10.98 -6.01
CA ILE A 404 -12.69 -11.96 -6.46
C ILE A 404 -12.74 -12.06 -7.99
N LEU A 405 -11.70 -12.66 -8.56
CA LEU A 405 -11.75 -13.11 -9.94
C LEU A 405 -12.59 -14.39 -10.02
N ASP A 406 -13.59 -14.40 -10.89
CA ASP A 406 -14.55 -15.49 -11.03
C ASP A 406 -13.97 -16.67 -11.84
N VAL A 407 -12.77 -17.10 -11.46
CA VAL A 407 -11.98 -18.15 -12.11
C VAL A 407 -12.73 -19.49 -12.11
N ASP A 408 -13.58 -19.70 -11.10
CA ASP A 408 -14.42 -20.87 -10.98
C ASP A 408 -15.46 -20.99 -12.11
N ASN A 409 -15.75 -19.93 -12.87
CA ASN A 409 -16.65 -19.99 -14.02
C ASN A 409 -16.00 -20.52 -15.31
N ALA A 410 -14.67 -20.63 -15.36
CA ALA A 410 -13.97 -21.16 -16.53
C ALA A 410 -14.21 -22.66 -16.75
N GLN A 411 -13.94 -23.13 -17.97
CA GLN A 411 -14.08 -24.56 -18.32
C GLN A 411 -13.03 -25.43 -17.60
N GLN A 412 -11.78 -24.96 -17.54
CA GLN A 412 -10.68 -25.60 -16.81
C GLN A 412 -9.83 -24.56 -16.07
N VAL A 413 -9.34 -24.92 -14.88
CA VAL A 413 -8.47 -24.07 -14.08
C VAL A 413 -7.18 -24.84 -13.79
N VAL A 414 -6.04 -24.26 -14.13
CA VAL A 414 -4.73 -24.75 -13.73
C VAL A 414 -4.19 -23.88 -12.62
N PHE A 415 -3.90 -24.47 -11.47
CA PHE A 415 -3.48 -23.75 -10.28
C PHE A 415 -2.04 -24.07 -9.92
N LEU A 416 -1.14 -23.11 -10.16
CA LEU A 416 0.29 -23.26 -9.90
C LEU A 416 0.63 -22.78 -8.48
N LYS A 417 1.02 -23.71 -7.60
CA LYS A 417 1.45 -23.44 -6.23
C LYS A 417 2.48 -24.44 -5.72
N ARG A 418 3.27 -24.06 -4.70
CA ARG A 418 4.33 -24.93 -4.13
C ARG A 418 3.80 -26.07 -3.25
N SER A 419 2.73 -25.83 -2.51
CA SER A 419 2.15 -26.81 -1.58
C SER A 419 0.69 -26.47 -1.27
N MET A 420 -0.01 -27.32 -0.50
CA MET A 420 -1.39 -27.07 -0.07
C MET A 420 -1.54 -25.97 1.00
N ARG A 421 -0.45 -25.31 1.41
CA ARG A 421 -0.52 -24.26 2.45
C ARG A 421 -1.46 -23.12 2.04
N PRO A 422 -2.18 -22.54 3.02
CA PRO A 422 -3.10 -21.43 2.80
C PRO A 422 -2.34 -20.15 2.44
N GLY A 423 -3.11 -19.18 1.95
CA GLY A 423 -2.61 -17.90 1.45
C GLY A 423 -2.34 -16.91 2.58
N PHE A 424 -2.46 -15.63 2.25
CA PHE A 424 -2.24 -14.56 3.21
C PHE A 424 -3.32 -14.59 4.30
N ALA A 425 -4.58 -14.82 3.93
CA ALA A 425 -5.73 -14.88 4.83
C ALA A 425 -5.72 -16.09 5.80
N GLY A 426 -4.85 -17.07 5.59
CA GLY A 426 -4.71 -18.23 6.47
C GLY A 426 -5.86 -19.23 6.40
N ILE A 427 -6.74 -19.12 5.39
CA ILE A 427 -7.83 -20.06 5.13
C ILE A 427 -7.52 -20.95 3.92
N GLU A 428 -8.14 -22.13 3.90
CA GLU A 428 -8.12 -23.00 2.73
C GLU A 428 -8.96 -22.42 1.58
N ASN A 429 -8.63 -22.84 0.37
CA ASN A 429 -9.30 -22.38 -0.84
C ASN A 429 -10.10 -23.53 -1.45
N GLU A 430 -11.43 -23.35 -1.50
CA GLU A 430 -12.37 -24.34 -2.01
C GLU A 430 -12.13 -24.66 -3.50
N LEU A 431 -11.62 -23.69 -4.27
CA LEU A 431 -11.32 -23.86 -5.70
C LEU A 431 -10.29 -24.97 -5.96
N LEU A 432 -9.40 -25.26 -4.99
CA LEU A 432 -8.39 -26.30 -5.15
C LEU A 432 -8.99 -27.72 -5.20
N TYR A 433 -10.23 -27.86 -4.71
CA TYR A 433 -10.97 -29.11 -4.68
C TYR A 433 -12.05 -29.18 -5.78
N ASP A 434 -12.20 -28.12 -6.58
CA ASP A 434 -13.16 -28.10 -7.68
C ASP A 434 -12.75 -29.15 -8.75
N PRO A 435 -13.69 -29.97 -9.27
CA PRO A 435 -13.38 -30.95 -10.31
C PRO A 435 -12.74 -30.35 -11.58
N LYS A 436 -12.98 -29.08 -11.88
CA LYS A 436 -12.41 -28.36 -13.02
C LYS A 436 -11.00 -27.82 -12.74
N THR A 437 -10.53 -27.90 -11.50
CA THR A 437 -9.23 -27.41 -11.09
C THR A 437 -8.18 -28.52 -11.09
N THR A 438 -7.06 -28.26 -11.75
CA THR A 438 -5.88 -29.12 -11.79
C THR A 438 -4.69 -28.38 -11.17
N LEU A 439 -4.05 -28.99 -10.17
CA LEU A 439 -2.91 -28.41 -9.48
C LEU A 439 -1.60 -28.72 -10.22
N LEU A 440 -0.79 -27.69 -10.45
CA LEU A 440 0.59 -27.81 -10.88
C LEU A 440 1.52 -27.46 -9.70
N PHE A 441 2.09 -28.49 -9.07
CA PHE A 441 2.98 -28.29 -7.94
C PHE A 441 4.39 -27.88 -8.38
N GLY A 442 4.94 -26.87 -7.71
CA GLY A 442 6.34 -26.47 -7.87
C GLY A 442 6.58 -24.98 -7.62
N ASP A 443 7.84 -24.57 -7.72
CA ASP A 443 8.19 -23.15 -7.80
C ASP A 443 7.65 -22.54 -9.11
N ALA A 444 7.13 -21.31 -9.05
CA ALA A 444 6.49 -20.70 -10.21
C ALA A 444 7.44 -20.54 -11.39
N LYS A 445 8.71 -20.17 -11.16
CA LYS A 445 9.67 -19.98 -12.25
C LYS A 445 10.04 -21.30 -12.90
N ASP A 446 10.37 -22.30 -12.09
CA ASP A 446 10.78 -23.62 -12.58
C ASP A 446 9.64 -24.33 -13.32
N SER A 447 8.44 -24.31 -12.74
CA SER A 447 7.27 -24.94 -13.35
C SER A 447 6.86 -24.26 -14.65
N LEU A 448 6.83 -22.91 -14.70
CA LEU A 448 6.55 -22.19 -15.94
C LEU A 448 7.63 -22.43 -17.01
N THR A 449 8.91 -22.50 -16.63
CA THR A 449 10.00 -22.78 -17.58
C THR A 449 9.84 -24.17 -18.22
N LYS A 450 9.41 -25.16 -17.44
CA LYS A 450 9.08 -26.49 -17.97
C LYS A 450 7.87 -26.44 -18.92
N VAL A 451 6.82 -25.72 -18.54
CA VAL A 451 5.64 -25.51 -19.41
C VAL A 451 6.04 -24.84 -20.73
N VAL A 452 6.88 -23.80 -20.70
CA VAL A 452 7.43 -23.13 -21.90
C VAL A 452 8.18 -24.14 -22.79
N THR A 453 9.03 -24.98 -22.18
CA THR A 453 9.80 -25.97 -22.92
C THR A 453 8.87 -26.97 -23.62
N SER A 454 7.84 -27.44 -22.92
CA SER A 454 6.85 -28.36 -23.47
C SER A 454 5.97 -27.70 -24.54
N LEU A 455 5.58 -26.43 -24.36
CA LEU A 455 4.84 -25.64 -25.35
C LEU A 455 5.63 -25.40 -26.63
N LYS A 456 6.96 -25.36 -26.57
CA LYS A 456 7.82 -25.27 -27.78
C LYS A 456 7.99 -26.60 -28.50
N ALA A 457 7.77 -27.72 -27.80
CA ALA A 457 7.90 -29.07 -28.33
C ALA A 457 6.59 -29.61 -28.95
N LEU A 458 5.44 -29.04 -28.53
CA LEU A 458 4.15 -29.13 -29.21
C LEU A 458 4.16 -28.27 -30.48
#